data_AF-A0A3N0B4T4-F1
#
_entry.id   AF-A0A3N0B4T4-F1
#
_cell.length_a   1.000
_cell.length_b   1.000
_cell.length_c   1.000
_cell.angle_alpha   90.00
_cell.angle_beta   90.00
_cell.angle_gamma   90.00
#
_symmetry.space_group_name_H-M   'P 1'
#
loop_
_entity.id
_entity.type
_entity.pdbx_description
1 polymer ?
#
loop_
_entity_poly.entity_id
_entity_poly.type
_entity_poly.pdbx_seq_one_letter_code
_entity_poly.pdbx_strand_id
1 'polypeptide(L)'
;MTLDELIDFDLDVSQVEEAIERSSEELEEKIDWTNAWSKRYPILATYQNEVNVPLYALRIREMLDGLKATHGYSELDAMLALKDILYGVWKQSKEKETSAKAGRAN
;
A
#
# COMPACT_ATOMS: atom_id res chain seq x y z
N MET A 1 24.43 -22.84 23.55
CA MET A 1 23.35 -22.40 22.65
C MET A 1 22.73 -21.19 23.31
N THR A 2 22.90 -20.01 22.71
CA THR A 2 22.29 -18.76 23.21
C THR A 2 20.94 -18.56 22.53
N LEU A 3 20.08 -17.76 23.16
CA LEU A 3 18.81 -17.30 22.59
C LEU A 3 19.00 -16.43 21.33
N ASP A 4 20.23 -16.22 20.86
CA ASP A 4 20.58 -15.42 19.67
C ASP A 4 20.51 -16.22 18.36
N GLU A 5 20.14 -17.50 18.41
CA GLU A 5 19.63 -18.24 17.25
C GLU A 5 18.12 -17.97 17.04
N LEU A 6 17.67 -16.78 17.46
CA LEU A 6 16.33 -16.27 17.29
C LEU A 6 16.12 -15.93 15.81
N ILE A 7 15.62 -16.92 15.08
CA ILE A 7 14.62 -16.73 14.02
C ILE A 7 15.06 -15.73 12.95
N ASP A 8 15.80 -16.21 11.95
CA ASP A 8 15.59 -15.70 10.59
C ASP A 8 14.11 -15.97 10.29
N PHE A 9 13.26 -14.99 10.56
CA PHE A 9 11.84 -15.06 10.30
C PHE A 9 11.68 -14.83 8.81
N ASP A 10 11.98 -15.87 8.04
CA ASP A 10 11.60 -15.97 6.63
C ASP A 10 10.09 -16.09 6.61
N LEU A 11 9.46 -14.92 6.69
CA LEU A 11 8.03 -14.73 6.78
C LEU A 11 7.45 -15.20 5.44
N ASP A 12 6.91 -16.41 5.43
CA ASP A 12 6.33 -17.01 4.22
C ASP A 12 5.05 -16.25 3.84
N VAL A 13 4.76 -16.20 2.54
CA VAL A 13 3.54 -15.57 2.00
C VAL A 13 2.30 -16.16 2.68
N SER A 14 2.30 -17.47 2.92
CA SER A 14 1.21 -18.17 3.62
C SER A 14 0.95 -17.63 5.02
N GLN A 15 2.01 -17.26 5.76
CA GLN A 15 1.89 -16.70 7.10
C GLN A 15 1.35 -15.27 7.09
N VAL A 16 1.67 -14.49 6.05
CA VAL A 16 1.06 -13.16 5.84
C VAL A 16 -0.42 -13.31 5.56
N GLU A 17 -0.80 -14.21 4.64
CA GLU A 17 -2.19 -14.46 4.28
C GLU A 17 -3.01 -14.93 5.49
N GLU A 18 -2.49 -15.89 6.26
CA GLU A 18 -3.14 -16.38 7.49
C GLU A 18 -3.28 -15.28 8.56
N ALA A 19 -2.29 -14.39 8.66
CA ALA A 19 -2.36 -13.24 9.57
C ALA A 19 -3.42 -12.21 9.15
N ILE A 20 -3.60 -12.00 7.84
CA ILE A 20 -4.66 -11.13 7.29
C ILE A 20 -6.05 -11.77 7.47
N GLU A 21 -6.19 -13.07 7.25
CA GLU A 21 -7.47 -13.75 7.47
C GLU A 21 -7.90 -13.75 8.95
N ARG A 22 -6.92 -13.72 9.86
CA ARG A 22 -7.13 -13.70 11.31
C ARG A 22 -7.19 -12.30 11.91
N SER A 23 -6.86 -11.25 11.17
CA SER A 23 -7.04 -9.88 11.66
C SER A 23 -8.51 -9.52 11.67
N SER A 24 -8.95 -8.86 12.76
CA SER A 24 -10.27 -8.25 12.81
C SER A 24 -10.19 -6.80 12.34
N GLU A 25 -11.27 -6.30 11.75
CA GLU A 25 -11.41 -4.87 11.39
C GLU A 25 -11.09 -3.97 12.60
N GLU A 26 -11.55 -4.35 13.80
CA GLU A 26 -11.30 -3.64 15.05
C GLU A 26 -9.82 -3.56 15.45
N LEU A 27 -9.02 -4.55 15.05
CA LEU A 27 -7.57 -4.55 15.25
C LEU A 27 -6.90 -3.67 14.19
N GLU A 28 -7.33 -3.77 12.93
CA GLU A 28 -6.80 -2.99 11.82
C GLU A 28 -7.01 -1.48 11.98
N GLU A 29 -8.17 -1.07 12.52
CA GLU A 29 -8.48 0.34 12.82
C GLU A 29 -7.56 0.93 13.89
N LYS A 30 -7.05 0.11 14.82
CA LYS A 30 -6.14 0.57 15.89
C LYS A 30 -4.69 0.69 15.42
N ILE A 31 -4.36 0.12 14.26
CA ILE A 31 -3.00 0.13 13.73
C ILE A 31 -2.77 1.42 12.97
N ASP A 32 -1.80 2.21 13.43
CA ASP A 32 -1.23 3.28 12.62
C ASP A 32 -0.33 2.68 11.54
N TRP A 33 -0.94 2.36 10.40
CA TRP A 33 -0.24 1.82 9.24
C TRP A 33 0.87 2.75 8.71
N THR A 34 0.71 4.07 8.85
CA THR A 34 1.73 5.03 8.41
C THR A 34 2.98 4.88 9.25
N ASN A 35 2.83 4.81 10.57
CA ASN A 35 3.94 4.60 11.50
C ASN A 35 4.56 3.20 11.35
N ALA A 36 3.73 2.16 11.23
CA ALA A 36 4.22 0.80 11.04
C ALA A 36 5.12 0.68 9.79
N TRP A 37 4.68 1.24 8.66
CA TRP A 37 5.43 1.19 7.41
C TRP A 37 6.56 2.22 7.34
N SER A 38 6.50 3.35 8.05
CA SER A 38 7.56 4.36 8.02
C SER A 38 8.90 3.85 8.53
N LYS A 39 8.90 2.85 9.42
CA LYS A 39 10.11 2.15 9.88
C LYS A 39 10.88 1.52 8.72
N ARG A 40 10.18 1.03 7.69
CA ARG A 40 10.77 0.47 6.47
C ARG A 40 10.92 1.51 5.37
N TYR A 41 10.00 2.47 5.30
CA TYR A 41 9.92 3.50 4.27
C TYR A 41 9.87 4.90 4.90
N PRO A 42 11.02 5.49 5.25
CA PRO A 42 11.08 6.75 6.01
C PRO A 42 10.33 7.92 5.37
N ILE A 43 10.17 7.90 4.04
CA ILE A 43 9.38 8.89 3.29
C ILE A 43 7.96 9.05 3.84
N LEU A 44 7.34 7.98 4.36
CA LEU A 44 5.99 8.02 4.93
C LEU A 44 5.88 8.93 6.16
N ALA A 45 6.99 9.15 6.89
CA ALA A 45 7.04 10.05 8.03
C ALA A 45 7.28 11.52 7.64
N THR A 46 7.89 11.79 6.47
CA THR A 46 8.33 13.15 6.11
C THR A 46 7.43 13.82 5.08
N TYR A 47 6.86 13.06 4.14
CA TYR A 47 6.16 13.63 2.98
C TYR A 47 5.00 14.56 3.33
N GLN A 48 4.33 14.33 4.46
CA GLN A 48 3.17 15.13 4.89
C GLN A 48 3.53 16.60 5.12
N ASN A 49 4.79 16.89 5.47
CA ASN A 49 5.30 18.26 5.66
C ASN A 49 5.82 18.88 4.36
N GLU A 50 6.10 18.06 3.34
CA GLU A 50 6.73 18.48 2.09
C GLU A 50 5.70 18.65 0.95
N VAL A 51 4.61 17.88 1.01
CA VAL A 51 3.63 17.75 -0.07
C VAL A 51 2.34 18.47 0.29
N ASN A 52 1.72 19.13 -0.68
CA ASN A 52 0.35 19.64 -0.55
C ASN A 52 -0.66 18.48 -0.55
N VAL A 53 -0.78 17.78 0.58
CA VAL A 53 -1.72 16.65 0.76
C VAL A 53 -3.15 17.00 0.34
N PRO A 54 -3.73 18.17 0.72
CA PRO A 54 -5.07 18.55 0.29
C PRO A 54 -5.30 18.51 -1.23
N LEU A 55 -4.29 18.88 -2.03
CA LEU A 55 -4.38 18.86 -3.50
C LEU A 55 -4.57 17.44 -4.04
N TYR A 56 -3.85 16.46 -3.50
CA TYR A 56 -3.98 15.06 -3.92
C TYR A 56 -5.25 14.44 -3.35
N ALA A 57 -5.59 14.75 -2.09
CA ALA A 57 -6.78 14.25 -1.43
C ALA A 57 -8.07 14.61 -2.17
N LEU A 58 -8.15 15.79 -2.80
CA LEU A 58 -9.31 16.19 -3.60
C LEU A 58 -9.59 15.19 -4.73
N ARG A 59 -8.59 14.90 -5.56
CA ARG A 59 -8.74 13.97 -6.69
C ARG A 59 -9.00 12.54 -6.24
N ILE A 60 -8.38 12.12 -5.14
CA ILE A 60 -8.60 10.78 -4.56
C ILE A 60 -10.06 10.64 -4.08
N ARG A 61 -10.62 11.65 -3.42
CA ARG A 61 -12.04 11.64 -3.02
C ARG A 61 -12.97 11.56 -4.22
N GLU A 62 -12.73 12.33 -5.27
CA GLU A 62 -13.53 12.26 -6.50
C GLU A 62 -13.50 10.86 -7.13
N MET A 63 -12.35 10.19 -7.13
CA MET A 63 -12.23 8.80 -7.61
C MET A 63 -12.99 7.82 -6.72
N LEU A 64 -12.93 7.96 -5.39
CA LEU A 64 -13.69 7.14 -4.45
C LEU A 64 -15.21 7.33 -4.64
N ASP A 65 -15.67 8.57 -4.73
CA ASP A 65 -17.09 8.88 -4.95
C ASP A 65 -17.57 8.33 -6.30
N GLY A 66 -16.72 8.41 -7.33
CA GLY A 66 -16.99 7.80 -8.64
C GLY A 66 -17.16 6.27 -8.58
N LEU A 67 -16.29 5.57 -7.83
CA LEU A 67 -16.39 4.12 -7.63
C LEU A 67 -17.68 3.75 -6.90
N LYS A 68 -18.01 4.48 -5.82
CA LYS A 68 -19.25 4.27 -5.05
C LYS A 68 -20.49 4.49 -5.92
N ALA A 69 -20.54 5.58 -6.68
CA ALA A 69 -21.69 5.92 -7.51
C ALA A 69 -21.86 4.98 -8.71
N THR A 70 -20.77 4.54 -9.34
CA THR A 70 -20.83 3.73 -10.58
C THR A 70 -21.03 2.25 -10.28
N HIS A 71 -20.44 1.74 -9.20
CA HIS A 71 -20.44 0.31 -8.88
C HIS A 71 -21.29 -0.05 -7.65
N GLY A 72 -21.84 0.93 -6.94
CA GLY A 72 -22.60 0.70 -5.71
C GLY A 72 -21.74 0.22 -4.54
N TYR A 73 -20.43 0.46 -4.59
CA TYR A 73 -19.49 0.02 -3.56
C TYR A 73 -19.72 0.70 -2.22
N SER A 74 -19.45 -0.04 -1.14
CA SER A 74 -19.30 0.53 0.19
C SER A 74 -18.07 1.45 0.25
N GLU A 75 -17.93 2.21 1.34
CA GLU A 75 -16.75 3.06 1.53
C GLU A 75 -15.46 2.25 1.62
N LEU A 76 -15.49 1.11 2.31
CA LEU A 76 -14.36 0.21 2.44
C LEU A 76 -14.00 -0.44 1.09
N ASP A 77 -15.00 -0.95 0.36
CA ASP A 77 -14.76 -1.59 -0.95
C ASP A 77 -14.18 -0.60 -1.97
N ALA A 78 -14.70 0.64 -2.00
CA ALA A 78 -14.17 1.68 -2.87
C ALA A 78 -12.72 2.04 -2.52
N MET A 79 -12.40 2.11 -1.22
CA MET A 79 -11.03 2.37 -0.75
C MET A 79 -10.08 1.22 -1.11
N LEU A 80 -10.47 -0.04 -0.89
CA LEU A 80 -9.66 -1.21 -1.23
C LEU A 80 -9.41 -1.31 -2.74
N ALA A 81 -10.46 -1.13 -3.54
CA ALA A 81 -10.34 -1.15 -5.00
C ALA A 81 -9.43 -0.03 -5.52
N LEU A 82 -9.57 1.20 -5.01
CA LEU A 82 -8.72 2.31 -5.45
C LEU A 82 -7.25 2.11 -5.04
N LYS A 83 -7.00 1.56 -3.84
CA LYS A 83 -5.66 1.19 -3.37
C LYS A 83 -5.00 0.16 -4.30
N ASP A 84 -5.74 -0.87 -4.72
CA ASP A 84 -5.23 -1.89 -5.63
C ASP A 84 -4.92 -1.32 -7.03
N ILE A 85 -5.82 -0.49 -7.57
CA ILE A 85 -5.60 0.23 -8.84
C ILE A 85 -4.33 1.08 -8.77
N LEU A 86 -4.11 1.82 -7.68
CA LEU A 86 -2.92 2.65 -7.50
C LEU A 86 -1.63 1.81 -7.55
N TYR A 87 -1.61 0.66 -6.87
CA TYR A 87 -0.47 -0.26 -6.91
C TYR A 87 -0.24 -0.81 -8.32
N GLY A 88 -1.31 -1.22 -9.01
CA GLY A 88 -1.25 -1.71 -10.40
C GLY A 88 -0.66 -0.68 -11.37
N VAL A 89 -1.10 0.57 -11.30
CA VAL A 89 -0.58 1.68 -12.14
C VAL A 89 0.90 1.94 -11.86
N TRP A 90 1.31 1.93 -10.58
CA TRP A 90 2.72 2.11 -10.21
C TRP A 90 3.59 0.97 -10.74
N LYS A 91 3.14 -0.29 -10.59
CA LYS A 91 3.87 -1.47 -11.07
C LYS A 91 4.06 -1.45 -12.59
N GLN A 92 3.01 -1.14 -13.35
CA GLN A 92 3.11 -1.02 -14.82
C GLN A 92 4.09 0.07 -15.24
N SER A 93 4.18 1.16 -14.48
CA SER A 93 5.12 2.25 -14.77
C SER A 93 6.58 1.82 -14.56
N LYS A 94 6.84 0.97 -13.56
CA LYS A 94 8.17 0.36 -13.32
C LYS A 94 8.59 -0.60 -14.42
N GLU A 95 7.67 -1.42 -14.91
CA GLU A 95 7.94 -2.35 -16.01
C GLU A 95 8.31 -1.60 -17.30
N LYS A 96 7.55 -0.57 -17.64
CA LYS A 96 7.84 0.30 -18.81
C LYS A 96 9.18 1.00 -18.70
N GLU A 97 9.55 1.51 -17.53
CA GLU A 97 10.85 2.14 -17.28
C GLU A 97 12.01 1.13 -17.50
N THR A 98 11.80 -0.12 -17.09
CA THR A 98 12.79 -1.19 -17.22
C THR A 98 12.98 -1.59 -18.69
N SER A 99 11.88 -1.76 -19.44
CA SER A 99 11.93 -2.05 -20.88
C SER A 99 12.56 -0.91 -21.70
N ALA A 100 12.30 0.35 -21.32
CA ALA A 100 12.89 1.52 -21.97
C ALA A 100 14.40 1.65 -21.73
N LYS A 101 14.90 1.25 -20.55
CA LYS A 101 16.34 1.22 -20.25
C LYS A 101 17.06 0.09 -21.00
N ALA A 102 16.43 -1.10 -21.11
CA ALA A 102 16.99 -2.23 -21.84
C ALA A 102 17.11 -1.96 -23.36
N GLY A 103 16.12 -1.29 -23.96
CA GLY A 103 16.16 -0.92 -25.38
C GLY A 103 17.15 0.21 -25.73
N ARG A 104 17.72 0.90 -24.74
CA ARG A 104 18.70 1.99 -24.92
C ARG A 104 20.15 1.52 -24.72
N ALA A 105 20.34 0.29 -24.27
CA ALA A 105 21.63 -0.36 -24.03
C ALA A 105 22.03 -1.37 -25.13
N ASN A 106 21.20 -1.50 -26.18
CA ASN A 106 21.48 -2.22 -27.43
C ASN A 106 21.57 -1.23 -28.59
#